data_AF-A0A813GBQ9-F1
#
_entry.id   AF-A0A813GBQ9-F1
#
_cell.length_a   1.000
_cell.length_b   1.000
_cell.length_c   1.000
_cell.angle_alpha   90.00
_cell.angle_beta   90.00
_cell.angle_gamma   90.00
#
_symmetry.space_group_name_H-M   'P 1'
#
loop_
_entity.id
_entity.type
_entity.pdbx_description
1 polymer ?
#
loop_
_entity_poly.entity_id
_entity_poly.type
_entity_poly.pdbx_seq_one_letter_code
_entity_poly.pdbx_strand_id
1 'polypeptide(L)'
;MASGPSKKRARPEPEPDDGGLGGLYDFLPPPDPKKEEEAAAKAKEDEERKKKPKLPPGDPSRVIFLDIDGVLLPSGSVEMIFVDGVALPLRETKEKDFRLTAFANLRTIVEKTGATLVLSSEWRRTEEMKSSIQRVLLTQDCPPIKDITPLFKPSPKLVEQKFDPAIIWCERRAREIGQYLKDHKEIKSWVAIDDLDFSWADAFKQFTTPLIKHRSVCTNAKHCITEKDMAEAIRILQVAPVVLDEELAMDTARQLTDEMLSKCSRLMQ
;
A
#
# COMPACT_ATOMS: atom_id res chain seq x y z
N MET A 1 -19.81 64.20 17.96
CA MET A 1 -18.75 64.12 18.98
C MET A 1 -17.42 64.02 18.26
N ALA A 2 -16.60 65.07 18.33
CA ALA A 2 -15.36 65.19 17.56
C ALA A 2 -14.21 64.49 18.29
N SER A 3 -13.56 63.54 17.61
CA SER A 3 -12.37 62.82 18.05
C SER A 3 -11.13 63.68 17.79
N GLY A 4 -10.41 64.03 18.86
CA GLY A 4 -9.16 64.79 18.79
C GLY A 4 -7.95 63.90 18.49
N PRO A 5 -6.90 64.43 17.85
CA PRO A 5 -5.73 63.67 17.43
C PRO A 5 -4.80 63.33 18.61
N SER A 6 -4.48 62.04 18.74
CA SER A 6 -3.59 61.49 19.76
C SER A 6 -2.12 61.82 19.45
N LYS A 7 -1.47 62.58 20.33
CA LYS A 7 -0.05 62.94 20.24
C LYS A 7 0.83 61.73 20.55
N LYS A 8 1.51 61.18 19.53
CA LYS A 8 2.58 60.19 19.70
C LYS A 8 3.78 60.86 20.38
N ARG A 9 4.13 60.39 21.59
CA ARG A 9 5.39 60.75 22.26
C ARG A 9 6.56 60.04 21.55
N ALA A 10 7.61 60.79 21.27
CA ALA A 10 8.87 60.27 20.74
C ALA A 10 9.51 59.31 21.75
N ARG A 11 9.93 58.14 21.27
CA ARG A 11 10.63 57.12 22.06
C ARG A 11 12.07 57.60 22.25
N PRO A 12 12.58 57.69 23.50
CA PRO A 12 13.97 58.08 23.74
C PRO A 12 14.91 57.05 23.12
N GLU A 13 16.01 57.54 22.55
CA GLU A 13 17.07 56.69 21.99
C GLU A 13 17.74 55.88 23.10
N PRO A 14 18.00 54.58 22.89
CA PRO A 14 18.69 53.76 23.86
C PRO A 14 20.17 54.16 23.92
N GLU A 15 20.69 54.31 25.15
CA GLU A 15 22.10 54.58 25.38
C GLU A 15 22.99 53.40 24.97
N PRO A 16 24.26 53.65 24.59
CA PRO A 16 25.20 52.61 24.19
C PRO A 16 25.58 51.76 25.42
N ASP A 17 25.10 50.53 25.43
CA ASP A 17 25.31 49.55 26.48
C ASP A 17 26.76 49.03 26.43
N ASP A 18 27.52 49.34 27.48
CA ASP A 18 28.92 48.98 27.67
C ASP A 18 29.04 47.47 27.99
N GLY A 19 29.35 46.68 26.95
CA GLY A 19 30.53 45.80 27.02
C GLY A 19 30.49 44.55 27.92
N GLY A 20 29.34 43.91 28.14
CA GLY A 20 29.34 42.66 28.93
C GLY A 20 28.10 41.79 28.89
N LEU A 21 27.15 42.05 27.98
CA LEU A 21 26.01 41.16 27.81
C LEU A 21 26.46 39.95 26.99
N GLY A 22 26.93 38.92 27.68
CA GLY A 22 26.97 37.57 27.12
C GLY A 22 25.64 37.35 26.40
N GLY A 23 25.72 37.02 25.11
CA GLY A 23 24.56 36.90 24.26
C GLY A 23 23.52 36.02 24.94
N LEU A 24 22.24 36.22 24.67
CA LEU A 24 21.14 35.46 25.27
C LEU A 24 21.29 33.92 25.11
N TYR A 25 22.29 33.47 24.36
CA TYR A 25 22.62 32.07 24.08
C TYR A 25 24.04 31.67 24.51
N ASP A 26 24.80 32.52 25.20
CA ASP A 26 26.18 32.21 25.64
C ASP A 26 26.23 31.16 26.75
N PHE A 27 25.11 30.85 27.40
CA PHE A 27 24.99 29.73 28.34
C PHE A 27 24.69 28.39 27.65
N LEU A 28 24.43 28.38 26.33
CA LEU A 28 24.17 27.14 25.62
C LEU A 28 25.47 26.38 25.39
N PRO A 29 25.46 25.05 25.56
CA PRO A 29 26.60 24.23 25.21
C PRO A 29 26.95 24.42 23.72
N PRO A 30 28.24 24.36 23.35
CA PRO A 30 28.66 24.49 21.97
C PRO A 30 27.93 23.45 21.09
N PRO A 31 27.54 23.82 19.86
CA PRO A 31 26.79 22.94 18.97
C PRO A 31 27.53 21.61 18.76
N ASP A 32 26.79 20.51 18.90
CA ASP A 32 27.32 19.16 18.64
C ASP A 32 27.26 18.90 17.13
N PRO A 33 28.41 18.69 16.46
CA PRO A 33 28.45 18.54 15.00
C PRO A 33 27.59 17.38 14.50
N LYS A 34 27.42 16.30 15.28
CA LYS A 34 26.56 15.18 14.88
C LYS A 34 25.09 15.57 14.85
N LYS A 35 24.65 16.36 15.84
CA LYS A 35 23.26 16.84 15.89
C LYS A 35 22.96 17.85 14.79
N GLU A 36 23.94 18.68 14.43
CA GLU A 36 23.79 19.61 13.31
C GLU A 36 23.68 18.88 11.97
N GLU A 37 24.49 17.84 11.74
CA GLU A 37 24.40 17.00 10.54
C GLU A 37 23.04 16.30 10.43
N GLU A 38 22.54 15.72 11.53
CA GLU A 38 21.21 15.08 11.58
C GLU A 38 20.08 16.09 11.35
N ALA A 39 20.17 17.28 11.96
CA ALA A 39 19.18 18.34 11.77
C ALA A 39 19.18 18.87 10.34
N ALA A 40 20.35 19.04 9.72
CA ALA A 40 20.48 19.47 8.34
C ALA A 40 19.94 18.41 7.36
N ALA A 41 20.19 17.12 7.63
CA ALA A 41 19.63 16.02 6.84
C ALA A 41 18.10 16.00 6.92
N LYS A 42 17.53 16.16 8.12
CA LYS A 42 16.08 16.23 8.32
C LYS A 42 15.45 17.45 7.64
N ALA A 43 16.10 18.62 7.70
CA ALA A 43 15.62 19.81 7.04
C ALA A 43 15.59 19.65 5.51
N LYS A 44 16.60 19.00 4.92
CA LYS A 44 16.62 18.66 3.49
C LYS A 44 15.50 17.69 3.12
N GLU A 45 15.29 16.65 3.93
CA GLU A 45 14.19 15.70 3.72
C GLU A 45 12.82 16.39 3.78
N ASP A 46 12.62 17.30 4.75
CA ASP A 46 11.39 18.08 4.89
C ASP A 46 11.18 19.04 3.70
N GLU A 47 12.24 19.65 3.17
CA GLU A 47 12.17 20.44 1.94
C GLU A 47 11.82 19.60 0.72
N GLU A 48 12.39 18.40 0.59
CA GLU A 48 12.05 17.46 -0.47
C GLU A 48 10.61 16.97 -0.36
N ARG A 49 10.12 16.67 0.85
CA ARG A 49 8.72 16.34 1.11
C ARG A 49 7.79 17.48 0.69
N LYS A 50 8.13 18.74 0.98
CA LYS A 50 7.36 19.92 0.56
C LYS A 50 7.32 20.11 -0.95
N LYS A 51 8.34 19.65 -1.67
CA LYS A 51 8.38 19.70 -3.14
C LYS A 51 7.52 18.63 -3.81
N LYS A 52 7.13 17.56 -3.08
CA LYS A 52 6.28 16.51 -3.65
C LYS A 52 4.91 17.11 -4.03
N PRO A 53 4.40 16.82 -5.24
CA PRO A 53 3.09 17.30 -5.68
C PRO A 53 1.99 16.76 -4.75
N LYS A 54 0.97 17.55 -4.43
CA LYS A 54 -0.14 17.08 -3.59
C LYS A 54 -0.90 15.95 -4.31
N LEU A 55 -1.27 14.91 -3.57
CA LEU A 55 -2.07 13.82 -4.13
C LEU A 55 -3.44 14.33 -4.57
N PRO A 56 -3.99 13.81 -5.68
CA PRO A 56 -5.34 14.13 -6.10
C PRO A 56 -6.37 13.61 -5.08
N PRO A 57 -7.59 14.17 -5.04
CA PRO A 57 -8.67 13.60 -4.25
C PRO A 57 -8.94 12.15 -4.71
N GLY A 58 -9.18 11.26 -3.75
CA GLY A 58 -9.43 9.84 -4.04
C GLY A 58 -10.71 9.64 -4.84
N ASP A 59 -10.61 8.89 -5.94
CA ASP A 59 -11.72 8.47 -6.78
C ASP A 59 -12.27 7.13 -6.28
N PRO A 60 -13.49 7.09 -5.70
CA PRO A 60 -14.07 5.85 -5.19
C PRO A 60 -14.36 4.82 -6.30
N SER A 61 -14.37 5.22 -7.56
CA SER A 61 -14.57 4.30 -8.68
C SER A 61 -13.32 3.52 -9.07
N ARG A 62 -12.15 3.84 -8.46
CA ARG A 62 -10.86 3.21 -8.74
C ARG A 62 -10.24 2.68 -7.46
N VAL A 63 -9.90 1.39 -7.44
CA VAL A 63 -9.40 0.71 -6.24
C VAL A 63 -8.10 -0.04 -6.48
N ILE A 64 -7.16 0.05 -5.54
CA ILE A 64 -5.99 -0.81 -5.45
C ILE A 64 -6.23 -1.78 -4.29
N PHE A 65 -6.37 -3.07 -4.59
CA PHE A 65 -6.29 -4.13 -3.58
C PHE A 65 -4.82 -4.40 -3.30
N LEU A 66 -4.39 -4.06 -2.10
CA LEU A 66 -2.97 -4.01 -1.74
C LEU A 66 -2.63 -5.13 -0.77
N ASP A 67 -1.74 -6.04 -1.17
CA ASP A 67 -0.99 -6.85 -0.23
C ASP A 67 0.22 -6.06 0.31
N ILE A 68 0.81 -6.53 1.41
CA ILE A 68 1.92 -5.87 2.10
C ILE A 68 3.20 -6.70 2.01
N ASP A 69 3.09 -7.99 2.27
CA ASP A 69 4.22 -8.91 2.27
C ASP A 69 4.59 -9.24 0.82
N GLY A 70 5.87 -9.16 0.50
CA GLY A 70 6.35 -9.22 -0.88
C GLY A 70 6.04 -7.99 -1.75
N VAL A 71 5.09 -7.13 -1.36
CA VAL A 71 4.67 -5.94 -2.14
C VAL A 71 5.32 -4.65 -1.67
N LEU A 72 5.25 -4.32 -0.38
CA LEU A 72 5.91 -3.14 0.22
C LEU A 72 7.03 -3.54 1.17
N LEU A 73 6.87 -4.73 1.76
CA LEU A 73 7.78 -5.32 2.71
C LEU A 73 8.37 -6.58 2.06
N PRO A 74 9.69 -6.74 1.93
CA PRO A 74 10.25 -7.95 1.34
C PRO A 74 9.82 -9.19 2.13
N SER A 75 9.39 -10.25 1.44
CA SER A 75 8.97 -11.48 2.08
C SER A 75 10.09 -12.08 2.94
N GLY A 76 9.73 -12.58 4.13
CA GLY A 76 10.65 -13.05 5.15
C GLY A 76 11.26 -11.96 6.04
N SER A 77 10.88 -10.69 5.88
CA SER A 77 11.36 -9.61 6.78
C SER A 77 10.71 -9.64 8.18
N VAL A 78 9.54 -10.28 8.30
CA VAL A 78 8.84 -10.48 9.56
C VAL A 78 8.75 -11.98 9.80
N GLU A 79 9.42 -12.44 10.84
CA GLU A 79 9.24 -13.80 11.34
C GLU A 79 7.90 -13.87 12.06
N MET A 80 7.00 -14.75 11.59
CA MET A 80 5.70 -15.00 12.21
C MET A 80 5.77 -16.32 12.98
N ILE A 81 5.31 -16.32 14.22
CA ILE A 81 5.06 -17.52 15.00
C ILE A 81 3.58 -17.84 15.00
N PHE A 82 3.22 -19.11 14.89
CA PHE A 82 1.83 -19.55 15.01
C PHE A 82 1.59 -20.04 16.42
N VAL A 83 0.82 -19.29 17.21
CA VAL A 83 0.38 -19.68 18.55
C VAL A 83 -1.13 -19.90 18.48
N ASP A 84 -1.58 -21.13 18.75
CA ASP A 84 -3.00 -21.52 18.71
C ASP A 84 -3.73 -21.18 17.39
N GLY A 85 -3.02 -21.30 16.26
CA GLY A 85 -3.55 -20.98 14.94
C GLY A 85 -3.63 -19.47 14.63
N VAL A 86 -3.19 -18.62 15.54
CA VAL A 86 -3.02 -17.18 15.33
C VAL A 86 -1.56 -16.91 14.95
N ALA A 87 -1.36 -16.27 13.81
CA ALA A 87 -0.03 -15.83 13.38
C ALA A 87 0.30 -14.50 14.08
N LEU A 88 1.33 -14.50 14.92
CA LEU A 88 1.84 -13.33 15.63
C LEU A 88 3.24 -12.98 15.13
N PRO A 89 3.54 -11.70 14.88
CA PRO A 89 4.89 -11.28 14.53
C PRO A 89 5.82 -11.44 15.74
N LEU A 90 6.96 -12.10 15.54
CA LEU A 90 7.97 -12.31 16.58
C LEU A 90 8.64 -11.00 17.02
N ARG A 91 8.69 -10.02 16.11
CA ARG A 91 9.20 -8.67 16.36
C ARG A 91 8.27 -7.64 15.76
N GLU A 92 8.19 -6.47 16.40
CA GLU A 92 7.50 -5.33 15.82
C GLU A 92 8.18 -4.91 14.51
N THR A 93 7.40 -4.81 13.43
CA THR A 93 7.88 -4.29 12.15
C THR A 93 8.25 -2.83 12.29
N LYS A 94 9.48 -2.48 11.90
CA LYS A 94 9.99 -1.11 11.95
C LYS A 94 9.84 -0.47 10.57
N GLU A 95 9.73 0.86 10.53
CA GLU A 95 9.63 1.60 9.27
C GLU A 95 10.79 1.28 8.30
N LYS A 96 11.98 1.03 8.84
CA LYS A 96 13.18 0.66 8.07
C LYS A 96 13.13 -0.71 7.39
N ASP A 97 12.20 -1.59 7.79
CA ASP A 97 12.07 -2.91 7.18
C ASP A 97 11.39 -2.80 5.79
N PHE A 98 10.64 -1.73 5.54
CA PHE A 98 9.93 -1.52 4.28
C PHE A 98 10.83 -0.94 3.17
N ARG A 99 10.47 -1.23 1.91
CA ARG A 99 11.15 -0.66 0.75
C ARG A 99 10.62 0.72 0.42
N LEU A 100 11.44 1.76 0.64
CA LEU A 100 11.10 3.15 0.31
C LEU A 100 10.76 3.34 -1.18
N THR A 101 11.46 2.63 -2.08
CA THR A 101 11.18 2.64 -3.52
C THR A 101 9.79 2.10 -3.85
N ALA A 102 9.31 1.09 -3.11
CA ALA A 102 7.97 0.53 -3.29
C ALA A 102 6.88 1.52 -2.88
N PHE A 103 7.09 2.28 -1.80
CA PHE A 103 6.19 3.38 -1.42
C PHE A 103 6.18 4.51 -2.43
N ALA A 104 7.36 4.92 -2.95
CA ALA A 104 7.43 5.93 -3.99
C ALA A 104 6.63 5.50 -5.23
N ASN A 105 6.78 4.25 -5.65
CA ASN A 105 6.03 3.67 -6.75
C ASN A 105 4.52 3.62 -6.46
N LEU A 106 4.11 3.09 -5.31
CA LEU A 106 2.69 3.07 -4.89
C LEU A 106 2.07 4.46 -4.91
N ARG A 107 2.79 5.46 -4.37
CA ARG A 107 2.38 6.85 -4.35
C ARG A 107 2.18 7.39 -5.77
N THR A 108 3.08 7.07 -6.70
CA THR A 108 2.93 7.46 -8.11
C THR A 108 1.73 6.79 -8.79
N ILE A 109 1.40 5.53 -8.45
CA ILE A 109 0.16 4.88 -8.94
C ILE A 109 -1.05 5.71 -8.50
N VAL A 110 -1.15 6.04 -7.21
CA VAL A 110 -2.25 6.85 -6.67
C VAL A 110 -2.26 8.24 -7.30
N GLU A 111 -1.12 8.92 -7.40
CA GLU A 111 -1.00 10.26 -7.97
C GLU A 111 -1.54 10.32 -9.41
N LYS A 112 -1.22 9.32 -10.23
CA LYS A 112 -1.63 9.27 -11.64
C LYS A 112 -3.05 8.77 -11.87
N THR A 113 -3.64 8.07 -10.91
CA THR A 113 -4.93 7.37 -11.11
C THR A 113 -6.04 7.87 -10.19
N GLY A 114 -5.71 8.52 -9.07
CA GLY A 114 -6.65 8.85 -8.00
C GLY A 114 -7.18 7.63 -7.24
N ALA A 115 -6.65 6.43 -7.46
CA ALA A 115 -7.20 5.22 -6.89
C ALA A 115 -7.10 5.19 -5.36
N THR A 116 -8.15 4.66 -4.71
CA THR A 116 -8.17 4.43 -3.25
C THR A 116 -7.57 3.07 -2.88
N LEU A 117 -6.94 3.00 -1.70
CA LEU A 117 -6.32 1.77 -1.21
C LEU A 117 -7.31 0.94 -0.39
N VAL A 118 -7.43 -0.34 -0.74
CA VAL A 118 -8.17 -1.35 0.04
C VAL A 118 -7.17 -2.43 0.46
N LEU A 119 -7.08 -2.68 1.77
CA LEU A 119 -6.14 -3.66 2.30
C LEU A 119 -6.66 -5.07 2.03
N SER A 120 -5.95 -5.77 1.16
CA SER A 120 -6.15 -7.18 0.89
C SER A 120 -4.88 -7.91 1.26
N SER A 121 -4.63 -8.03 2.57
CA SER A 121 -3.43 -8.67 3.14
C SER A 121 -3.73 -9.37 4.46
N GLU A 122 -2.90 -10.32 4.90
CA GLU A 122 -3.03 -10.92 6.23
C GLU A 122 -2.84 -9.88 7.35
N TRP A 123 -2.19 -8.75 7.06
CA TRP A 123 -2.04 -7.59 7.93
C TRP A 123 -3.36 -6.99 8.42
N ARG A 124 -4.50 -7.32 7.79
CA ARG A 124 -5.83 -6.85 8.21
C ARG A 124 -6.43 -7.67 9.36
N ARG A 125 -5.79 -8.77 9.78
CA ARG A 125 -6.32 -9.67 10.81
C ARG A 125 -6.27 -9.09 12.22
N THR A 126 -5.28 -8.25 12.49
CA THR A 126 -5.05 -7.66 13.82
C THR A 126 -5.01 -6.14 13.68
N GLU A 127 -5.55 -5.43 14.67
CA GLU A 127 -5.62 -3.97 14.62
C GLU A 127 -4.21 -3.36 14.77
N GLU A 128 -3.30 -4.07 15.44
CA GLU A 128 -1.90 -3.71 15.60
C GLU A 128 -1.17 -3.67 14.25
N MET A 129 -1.29 -4.74 13.43
CA MET A 129 -0.68 -4.78 12.10
C MET A 129 -1.28 -3.73 11.18
N LYS A 130 -2.61 -3.59 11.20
CA LYS A 130 -3.34 -2.57 10.43
C LYS A 130 -2.92 -1.15 10.82
N SER A 131 -2.83 -0.85 12.10
CA SER A 131 -2.39 0.45 12.61
C SER A 131 -0.92 0.72 12.28
N SER A 132 -0.09 -0.32 12.29
CA SER A 132 1.32 -0.24 11.89
C SER A 132 1.43 0.17 10.43
N ILE A 133 0.82 -0.56 9.50
CA ILE A 133 0.89 -0.20 8.06
C ILE A 133 0.27 1.16 7.77
N GLN A 134 -0.82 1.52 8.45
CA GLN A 134 -1.44 2.84 8.33
C GLN A 134 -0.47 3.96 8.69
N ARG A 135 0.29 3.81 9.78
CA ARG A 135 1.31 4.78 10.20
C ARG A 135 2.41 4.91 9.16
N VAL A 136 2.92 3.79 8.65
CA VAL A 136 3.99 3.80 7.64
C VAL A 136 3.51 4.49 6.35
N LEU A 137 2.29 4.21 5.88
CA LEU A 137 1.72 4.87 4.71
C LEU A 137 1.67 6.40 4.89
N LEU A 138 1.22 6.87 6.06
CA LEU A 138 1.18 8.29 6.38
C LEU A 138 2.58 8.92 6.46
N THR A 139 3.55 8.25 7.10
CA THR A 139 4.95 8.70 7.17
C THR A 139 5.57 8.84 5.77
N GLN A 140 5.14 8.02 4.82
CA GLN A 140 5.63 7.99 3.43
C GLN A 140 4.78 8.83 2.45
N ASP A 141 3.92 9.72 2.95
CA ASP A 141 3.03 10.57 2.15
C ASP A 141 2.12 9.78 1.17
N CYS A 142 1.73 8.57 1.54
CA CYS A 142 0.77 7.75 0.81
C CYS A 142 -0.64 7.94 1.40
N PRO A 143 -1.71 7.71 0.60
CA PRO A 143 -3.07 7.73 1.15
C PRO A 143 -3.24 6.69 2.26
N PRO A 144 -4.09 6.98 3.25
CA PRO A 144 -4.53 5.98 4.20
C PRO A 144 -5.28 4.84 3.51
N ILE A 145 -5.27 3.66 4.14
CA ILE A 145 -6.17 2.56 3.76
C ILE A 145 -7.61 3.01 4.00
N LYS A 146 -8.44 2.92 2.96
CA LYS A 146 -9.85 3.32 3.01
C LYS A 146 -10.75 2.22 3.57
N ASP A 147 -10.43 0.98 3.21
CA ASP A 147 -11.25 -0.18 3.56
C ASP A 147 -10.42 -1.47 3.56
N ILE A 148 -11.04 -2.59 3.92
CA ILE A 148 -10.42 -3.91 3.98
C ILE A 148 -11.28 -4.95 3.28
N THR A 149 -10.67 -5.93 2.61
CA THR A 149 -11.44 -7.05 2.03
C THR A 149 -11.95 -7.99 3.13
N PRO A 150 -13.10 -8.68 2.94
CA PRO A 150 -13.59 -9.66 3.90
C PRO A 150 -12.56 -10.78 4.14
N LEU A 151 -12.70 -11.49 5.26
CA LEU A 151 -11.84 -12.61 5.63
C LEU A 151 -12.59 -13.92 5.42
N PHE A 152 -12.15 -14.71 4.45
CA PHE A 152 -12.74 -16.01 4.17
C PHE A 152 -11.85 -17.15 4.69
N LYS A 153 -12.47 -18.30 4.92
CA LYS A 153 -11.72 -19.54 5.17
C LYS A 153 -11.23 -20.13 3.84
N PRO A 154 -10.11 -20.88 3.85
CA PRO A 154 -9.71 -21.73 2.73
C PRO A 154 -10.86 -22.62 2.25
N SER A 155 -10.94 -22.88 0.95
CA SER A 155 -11.92 -23.83 0.40
C SER A 155 -11.67 -25.24 0.97
N PRO A 156 -12.64 -25.85 1.68
CA PRO A 156 -12.46 -27.19 2.25
C PRO A 156 -12.03 -28.23 1.21
N LYS A 157 -12.63 -28.14 0.01
CA LYS A 157 -12.30 -29.03 -1.12
C LYS A 157 -10.82 -28.96 -1.52
N LEU A 158 -10.24 -27.76 -1.60
CA LEU A 158 -8.83 -27.62 -1.99
C LEU A 158 -7.88 -28.11 -0.89
N VAL A 159 -8.28 -27.91 0.38
CA VAL A 159 -7.53 -28.41 1.53
C VAL A 159 -7.57 -29.94 1.59
N GLU A 160 -8.75 -30.55 1.43
CA GLU A 160 -8.93 -32.01 1.39
C GLU A 160 -8.15 -32.66 0.25
N GLN A 161 -8.10 -31.99 -0.90
CA GLN A 161 -7.33 -32.42 -2.08
C GLN A 161 -5.83 -32.12 -1.98
N LYS A 162 -5.37 -31.50 -0.88
CA LYS A 162 -3.96 -31.19 -0.60
C LYS A 162 -3.28 -30.38 -1.71
N PHE A 163 -3.98 -29.40 -2.27
CA PHE A 163 -3.36 -28.45 -3.19
C PHE A 163 -2.25 -27.65 -2.50
N ASP A 164 -1.35 -27.10 -3.32
CA ASP A 164 -0.30 -26.22 -2.83
C ASP A 164 -0.91 -25.04 -2.01
N PRO A 165 -0.36 -24.71 -0.83
CA PRO A 165 -0.86 -23.61 0.00
C PRO A 165 -0.97 -22.27 -0.73
N ALA A 166 -0.05 -21.98 -1.67
CA ALA A 166 -0.07 -20.75 -2.45
C ALA A 166 -1.30 -20.70 -3.36
N ILE A 167 -1.70 -21.82 -3.97
CA ILE A 167 -2.93 -21.92 -4.77
C ILE A 167 -4.16 -21.67 -3.88
N ILE A 168 -4.18 -22.29 -2.70
CA ILE A 168 -5.27 -22.13 -1.73
C ILE A 168 -5.39 -20.66 -1.29
N TRP A 169 -4.27 -19.97 -1.07
CA TRP A 169 -4.26 -18.55 -0.74
C TRP A 169 -4.71 -17.66 -1.89
N CYS A 170 -4.23 -17.92 -3.11
CA CYS A 170 -4.67 -17.19 -4.30
C CYS A 170 -6.18 -17.29 -4.49
N GLU A 171 -6.73 -18.51 -4.41
CA GLU A 171 -8.18 -18.76 -4.54
C GLU A 171 -8.97 -18.00 -3.48
N ARG A 172 -8.53 -18.08 -2.21
CA ARG A 172 -9.18 -17.38 -1.10
C ARG A 172 -9.17 -15.88 -1.34
N ARG A 173 -8.01 -15.29 -1.65
CA ARG A 173 -7.83 -13.86 -1.87
C ARG A 173 -8.66 -13.35 -3.05
N ALA A 174 -8.72 -14.13 -4.13
CA ALA A 174 -9.57 -13.81 -5.28
C ALA A 174 -11.07 -13.81 -4.92
N ARG A 175 -11.54 -14.73 -4.07
CA ARG A 175 -12.93 -14.70 -3.56
C ARG A 175 -13.21 -13.49 -2.68
N GLU A 176 -12.26 -13.10 -1.82
CA GLU A 176 -12.40 -11.94 -0.94
C GLU A 176 -12.51 -10.64 -1.75
N ILE A 177 -11.63 -10.46 -2.75
CA ILE A 177 -11.69 -9.34 -3.71
C ILE A 177 -12.99 -9.39 -4.51
N GLY A 178 -13.38 -10.56 -5.01
CA GLY A 178 -14.62 -10.75 -5.75
C GLY A 178 -15.86 -10.40 -4.94
N GLN A 179 -15.91 -10.75 -3.65
CA GLN A 179 -17.00 -10.37 -2.76
C GLN A 179 -17.00 -8.85 -2.53
N TYR A 180 -15.84 -8.24 -2.26
CA TYR A 180 -15.73 -6.80 -2.10
C TYR A 180 -16.27 -6.04 -3.32
N LEU A 181 -15.87 -6.45 -4.53
CA LEU A 181 -16.37 -5.86 -5.78
C LEU A 181 -17.87 -6.06 -5.99
N LYS A 182 -18.47 -7.11 -5.43
CA LYS A 182 -19.92 -7.30 -5.48
C LYS A 182 -20.65 -6.30 -4.60
N ASP A 183 -20.10 -6.02 -3.43
CA ASP A 183 -20.70 -5.13 -2.44
C ASP A 183 -20.47 -3.65 -2.78
N HIS A 184 -19.45 -3.35 -3.60
CA HIS A 184 -19.08 -2.00 -4.04
C HIS A 184 -19.27 -1.78 -5.55
N LYS A 185 -20.53 -1.60 -5.98
CA LYS A 185 -20.91 -1.43 -7.40
C LYS A 185 -20.42 -0.12 -8.02
N GLU A 186 -20.04 0.86 -7.21
CA GLU A 186 -19.44 2.11 -7.63
C GLU A 186 -18.04 1.94 -8.24
N ILE A 187 -17.36 0.81 -7.97
CA ILE A 187 -16.02 0.51 -8.48
C ILE A 187 -16.11 0.15 -9.96
N LYS A 188 -15.51 0.99 -10.80
CA LYS A 188 -15.42 0.81 -12.25
C LYS A 188 -14.07 0.28 -12.68
N SER A 189 -13.00 0.57 -11.95
CA SER A 189 -11.67 0.04 -12.24
C SER A 189 -10.94 -0.36 -10.97
N TRP A 190 -10.09 -1.38 -11.07
CA TRP A 190 -9.36 -1.92 -9.94
C TRP A 190 -8.12 -2.67 -10.40
N VAL A 191 -7.16 -2.79 -9.49
CA VAL A 191 -5.98 -3.64 -9.65
C VAL A 191 -5.65 -4.32 -8.33
N ALA A 192 -5.29 -5.60 -8.36
CA ALA A 192 -4.69 -6.30 -7.24
C ALA A 192 -3.16 -6.27 -7.36
N ILE A 193 -2.46 -5.77 -6.36
CA ILE A 193 -1.00 -5.78 -6.31
C ILE A 193 -0.60 -6.71 -5.18
N ASP A 194 0.02 -7.84 -5.55
CA ASP A 194 0.27 -8.97 -4.67
C ASP A 194 1.57 -9.66 -5.11
N ASP A 195 2.24 -10.42 -4.25
CA ASP A 195 3.40 -11.23 -4.62
C ASP A 195 3.00 -12.66 -5.06
N LEU A 196 1.72 -12.99 -4.95
CA LEU A 196 1.10 -14.22 -5.42
C LEU A 196 0.61 -14.12 -6.88
N ASP A 197 0.77 -15.22 -7.63
CA ASP A 197 0.27 -15.33 -9.00
C ASP A 197 -1.21 -15.73 -9.03
N PHE A 198 -2.07 -14.73 -9.19
CA PHE A 198 -3.51 -14.91 -9.29
C PHE A 198 -3.99 -15.74 -10.51
N SER A 199 -3.12 -16.06 -11.48
CA SER A 199 -3.47 -17.02 -12.53
C SER A 199 -3.79 -18.41 -11.97
N TRP A 200 -3.28 -18.75 -10.79
CA TRP A 200 -3.64 -19.98 -10.08
C TRP A 200 -5.08 -19.96 -9.54
N ALA A 201 -5.57 -18.79 -9.13
CA ALA A 201 -6.95 -18.65 -8.64
C ALA A 201 -7.98 -18.82 -9.76
N ASP A 202 -7.68 -18.31 -10.95
CA ASP A 202 -8.59 -18.35 -12.10
C ASP A 202 -8.90 -19.79 -12.55
N ALA A 203 -8.00 -20.76 -12.31
CA ALA A 203 -8.25 -22.18 -12.59
C ALA A 203 -9.34 -22.81 -11.68
N PHE A 204 -9.58 -22.22 -10.50
CA PHE A 204 -10.56 -22.70 -9.52
C PHE A 204 -11.72 -21.73 -9.32
N LYS A 205 -11.87 -20.77 -10.25
CA LYS A 205 -12.82 -19.68 -10.14
C LYS A 205 -14.26 -20.19 -9.99
N GLN A 206 -14.97 -19.65 -9.01
CA GLN A 206 -16.42 -19.83 -8.95
C GLN A 206 -17.09 -18.95 -10.01
N PHE A 207 -18.26 -19.36 -10.51
CA PHE A 207 -19.00 -18.68 -11.58
C PHE A 207 -19.13 -17.15 -11.37
N THR A 208 -19.19 -16.70 -10.11
CA THR A 208 -19.44 -15.31 -9.75
C THR A 208 -18.21 -14.50 -9.35
N THR A 209 -17.01 -15.08 -9.37
CA THR A 209 -15.77 -14.36 -9.06
C THR A 209 -15.22 -13.72 -10.34
N PRO A 210 -14.73 -12.48 -10.36
CA PRO A 210 -14.14 -11.89 -11.57
C PRO A 210 -12.84 -12.61 -11.96
N LEU A 211 -12.48 -12.61 -13.26
CA LEU A 211 -11.16 -13.05 -13.70
C LEU A 211 -10.11 -12.06 -13.18
N ILE A 212 -9.22 -12.52 -12.32
CA ILE A 212 -8.32 -11.64 -11.58
C ILE A 212 -6.96 -11.49 -12.25
N LYS A 213 -6.50 -12.48 -13.03
CA LYS A 213 -5.19 -12.46 -13.69
C LYS A 213 -4.94 -11.21 -14.52
N HIS A 214 -5.95 -10.75 -15.26
CA HIS A 214 -5.84 -9.56 -16.13
C HIS A 214 -5.95 -8.23 -15.38
N ARG A 215 -6.23 -8.30 -14.07
CA ARG A 215 -6.42 -7.17 -13.16
C ARG A 215 -5.48 -7.29 -11.97
N SER A 216 -4.43 -8.10 -12.07
CA SER A 216 -3.43 -8.29 -11.04
C SER A 216 -2.04 -7.96 -11.55
N VAL A 217 -1.21 -7.41 -10.67
CA VAL A 217 0.23 -7.24 -10.86
C VAL A 217 0.95 -8.12 -9.86
N CYS A 218 1.57 -9.19 -10.35
CA CYS A 218 2.39 -10.10 -9.54
C CYS A 218 3.77 -9.47 -9.34
N THR A 219 4.04 -9.02 -8.13
CA THR A 219 5.33 -8.44 -7.73
C THR A 219 6.36 -9.53 -7.41
N ASN A 220 7.63 -9.16 -7.39
CA ASN A 220 8.66 -10.05 -6.86
C ASN A 220 8.80 -9.85 -5.35
N ALA A 221 8.57 -10.93 -4.59
CA ALA A 221 8.56 -10.89 -3.13
C ALA A 221 9.83 -10.31 -2.47
N LYS A 222 10.99 -10.28 -3.14
CA LYS A 222 12.23 -9.69 -2.60
C LYS A 222 12.44 -8.24 -3.01
N HIS A 223 11.92 -7.86 -4.17
CA HIS A 223 12.12 -6.56 -4.78
C HIS A 223 10.95 -5.61 -4.57
N CYS A 224 9.80 -6.11 -4.11
CA CYS A 224 8.60 -5.31 -3.87
C CYS A 224 8.09 -4.67 -5.18
N ILE A 225 7.20 -3.68 -5.09
CA ILE A 225 6.71 -2.95 -6.27
C ILE A 225 7.88 -2.25 -6.97
N THR A 226 8.17 -2.67 -8.20
CA THR A 226 9.13 -2.03 -9.10
C THR A 226 8.47 -0.97 -9.99
N GLU A 227 9.27 -0.19 -10.72
CA GLU A 227 8.75 0.78 -11.70
C GLU A 227 7.93 0.13 -12.82
N LYS A 228 8.29 -1.09 -13.20
CA LYS A 228 7.55 -1.88 -14.19
C LYS A 228 6.17 -2.25 -13.65
N ASP A 229 6.11 -2.71 -12.41
CA ASP A 229 4.86 -3.09 -11.72
C ASP A 229 3.95 -1.88 -11.56
N MET A 230 4.53 -0.73 -11.17
CA MET A 230 3.84 0.56 -11.11
C MET A 230 3.22 0.95 -12.45
N ALA A 231 4.01 0.90 -13.54
CA ALA A 231 3.53 1.26 -14.88
C ALA A 231 2.38 0.35 -15.33
N GLU A 232 2.47 -0.95 -15.06
CA GLU A 232 1.42 -1.91 -15.36
C GLU A 232 0.15 -1.68 -14.52
N ALA A 233 0.30 -1.40 -13.23
CA ALA A 233 -0.83 -1.07 -12.36
C ALA A 233 -1.57 0.20 -12.84
N ILE A 234 -0.84 1.24 -13.25
CA ILE A 234 -1.42 2.45 -13.84
C ILE A 234 -2.18 2.12 -15.12
N ARG A 235 -1.58 1.31 -16.01
CA ARG A 235 -2.21 0.88 -17.26
C ARG A 235 -3.53 0.15 -16.99
N ILE A 236 -3.52 -0.81 -16.06
CA ILE A 236 -4.71 -1.57 -15.65
C ILE A 236 -5.78 -0.62 -15.09
N LEU A 237 -5.42 0.33 -14.23
CA LEU A 237 -6.38 1.26 -13.62
C LEU A 237 -7.00 2.24 -14.63
N GLN A 238 -6.25 2.69 -15.64
CA GLN A 238 -6.71 3.63 -16.65
C GLN A 238 -7.54 2.98 -17.75
N VAL A 239 -7.29 1.70 -18.06
CA VAL A 239 -8.11 0.94 -19.00
C VAL A 239 -9.39 0.52 -18.28
N ALA A 240 -10.54 1.00 -18.77
CA ALA A 240 -11.83 0.50 -18.31
C ALA A 240 -11.86 -1.03 -18.50
N PRO A 241 -12.34 -1.81 -17.51
CA PRO A 241 -12.44 -3.24 -17.68
C PRO A 241 -13.25 -3.50 -18.94
N VAL A 242 -12.67 -4.25 -19.86
CA VAL A 242 -13.43 -4.77 -20.99
C VAL A 242 -14.50 -5.66 -20.34
N VAL A 243 -15.75 -5.24 -20.42
CA VAL A 243 -16.89 -6.12 -20.17
C VAL A 243 -16.87 -7.10 -21.33
N LEU A 244 -15.99 -8.10 -21.24
CA LEU A 244 -16.09 -9.27 -22.08
C LEU A 244 -17.44 -9.87 -21.72
N ASP A 245 -18.28 -10.06 -22.73
CA ASP A 245 -19.53 -10.78 -22.60
C ASP A 245 -19.25 -12.03 -21.75
N GLU A 246 -19.92 -12.17 -20.61
CA GLU A 246 -19.54 -13.15 -19.58
C GLU A 246 -19.44 -14.56 -20.19
N GLU A 247 -20.24 -14.82 -21.21
CA GLU A 247 -20.26 -16.02 -22.03
C GLU A 247 -18.92 -16.29 -22.75
N LEU A 248 -18.34 -15.28 -23.41
CA LEU A 248 -17.05 -15.41 -24.12
C LEU A 248 -15.88 -15.60 -23.14
N ALA A 249 -15.93 -14.90 -22.00
CA ALA A 249 -14.94 -15.07 -20.94
C ALA A 249 -15.01 -16.47 -20.32
N MET A 250 -16.21 -17.03 -20.18
CA MET A 250 -16.42 -18.40 -19.69
C MET A 250 -15.92 -19.47 -20.64
N ASP A 251 -16.17 -19.33 -21.95
CA ASP A 251 -15.69 -20.29 -22.93
C ASP A 251 -14.17 -20.33 -23.00
N THR A 252 -13.53 -19.15 -22.91
CA THR A 252 -12.07 -19.05 -22.85
C THR A 252 -11.51 -19.70 -21.57
N ALA A 253 -12.16 -19.47 -20.42
CA ALA A 253 -11.74 -20.05 -19.14
C ALA A 253 -11.86 -21.58 -19.13
N ARG A 254 -12.97 -22.14 -19.64
CA ARG A 254 -13.15 -23.60 -19.74
C ARG A 254 -12.06 -24.26 -20.57
N GLN A 255 -11.74 -23.70 -21.73
CA GLN A 255 -10.69 -24.24 -22.60
C GLN A 255 -9.32 -24.26 -21.92
N LEU A 256 -8.98 -23.20 -21.17
CA LEU A 256 -7.74 -23.11 -20.40
C LEU A 256 -7.67 -24.15 -19.27
N THR A 257 -8.77 -24.33 -18.53
CA THR A 257 -8.82 -25.31 -17.43
C THR A 257 -8.64 -26.73 -17.94
N ASP A 258 -9.30 -27.09 -19.06
CA ASP A 258 -9.16 -28.41 -19.68
C ASP A 258 -7.73 -28.64 -20.19
N GLU A 259 -7.08 -27.62 -20.76
CA GLU A 259 -5.69 -27.69 -21.20
C GLU A 259 -4.72 -27.86 -20.01
N MET A 260 -4.93 -27.11 -18.92
CA MET A 260 -4.10 -27.23 -17.71
C MET A 260 -4.25 -28.59 -17.04
N LEU A 261 -5.48 -29.08 -16.88
CA LEU A 261 -5.74 -30.41 -16.33
C LEU A 261 -5.12 -31.51 -17.21
N SER A 262 -5.16 -31.36 -18.53
CA SER A 262 -4.50 -32.25 -19.50
C SER A 262 -2.97 -32.23 -19.37
N LYS A 263 -2.36 -31.07 -19.09
CA LYS A 263 -0.91 -30.95 -18.88
C LYS A 263 -0.48 -31.56 -17.55
N CYS A 264 -1.21 -31.30 -16.47
CA CYS A 264 -0.91 -31.87 -15.16
C CYS A 264 -1.04 -33.39 -15.13
N SER A 265 -2.03 -33.95 -15.83
CA SER A 265 -2.19 -35.41 -15.94
C SER A 265 -1.07 -36.10 -16.72
N ARG A 266 -0.43 -35.40 -17.68
CA ARG A 266 0.76 -35.91 -18.39
C ARG A 266 2.05 -35.84 -17.58
N LEU A 267 2.16 -34.91 -16.63
CA LEU A 267 3.34 -34.79 -15.76
C LEU A 267 3.34 -35.82 -14.61
N MET A 268 2.22 -36.51 -14.39
CA MET A 268 2.08 -37.56 -13.37
C MET A 268 2.17 -38.99 -13.92
N GLN A 269 2.47 -39.16 -15.22
CA GLN A 269 2.77 -40.43 -15.87
C GLN A 269 4.26 -40.53 -16.17
#